data_AF-A0A523H281-F1
#
_entry.id   AF-A0A523H281-F1
#
_cell.length_a   1.000
_cell.length_b   1.000
_cell.length_c   1.000
_cell.angle_alpha   90.00
_cell.angle_beta   90.00
_cell.angle_gamma   90.00
#
_symmetry.space_group_name_H-M   'P 1'
#
loop_
_entity.id
_entity.type
_entity.pdbx_description
1 polymer ?
#
loop_
_entity_poly.entity_id
_entity_poly.type
_entity_poly.pdbx_seq_one_letter_code
_entity_poly.pdbx_strand_id
1 'polypeptide(L)' 'MGKSGLKVHFSGRRNNWETPQSFFDKLHEEFHFESDVCATSENAKCKKYYSPAEDGLKQEWKGRY' A
#
# COMPACT_ATOMS: atom_id res chain seq x y z
N MET A 1 6.72 -34.11 31.20
CA MET A 1 5.84 -33.82 30.03
C MET A 1 4.92 -32.65 30.41
N GLY A 2 4.62 -31.61 29.64
CA GLY A 2 5.02 -31.14 28.32
C GLY A 2 4.58 -29.67 28.24
N LYS A 3 5.41 -28.77 27.71
CA LYS A 3 5.07 -27.35 27.56
C LYS A 3 3.98 -27.24 26.48
N SER A 4 2.76 -26.87 26.86
CA SER A 4 1.70 -26.56 25.90
C SER A 4 2.08 -25.27 25.16
N GLY A 5 2.61 -25.44 23.95
CA GLY A 5 3.11 -24.36 23.12
C GLY A 5 2.05 -23.30 22.83
N LEU A 6 2.45 -22.04 22.97
CA LEU A 6 1.66 -20.87 22.59
C LEU A 6 1.41 -20.93 21.07
N LYS A 7 0.22 -21.38 20.65
CA LYS A 7 -0.20 -21.36 19.24
C LYS A 7 -0.61 -19.93 18.88
N VAL A 8 0.36 -19.06 18.60
CA VAL A 8 0.09 -17.71 18.11
C VAL A 8 -0.35 -17.82 16.66
N HIS A 9 -1.66 -17.83 16.43
CA HIS A 9 -2.23 -17.74 15.08
C HIS A 9 -2.27 -16.27 14.68
N PHE A 10 -1.27 -15.79 13.94
CA PHE A 10 -1.36 -14.49 13.28
C PHE A 10 -2.33 -14.59 12.09
N SER A 11 -3.64 -14.54 12.34
CA SER A 11 -4.62 -14.31 11.28
C SER A 11 -4.50 -12.86 10.83
N GLY A 12 -3.58 -12.57 9.90
CA GLY A 12 -3.41 -11.27 9.27
C GLY A 12 -4.59 -10.96 8.36
N ARG A 13 -5.72 -10.51 8.94
CA ARG A 13 -6.95 -10.18 8.19
C ARG A 13 -6.90 -8.82 7.48
N ARG A 14 -5.78 -8.11 7.55
CA ARG A 14 -5.64 -6.75 7.01
C ARG A 14 -4.78 -6.77 5.74
N ASN A 15 -5.40 -6.36 4.63
CA ASN A 15 -4.75 -6.23 3.33
C ASN A 15 -4.46 -4.76 2.97
N ASN A 16 -4.43 -3.86 3.94
CA ASN A 16 -4.26 -2.42 3.76
C ASN A 16 -2.90 -1.91 4.26
N TRP A 17 -1.86 -2.74 4.16
CA TRP A 17 -0.51 -2.31 4.48
C TRP A 17 -0.09 -1.18 3.53
N GLU A 18 0.43 -0.09 4.10
CA GLU A 18 0.81 1.11 3.36
C GLU A 18 2.26 1.49 3.67
N THR A 19 2.86 2.27 2.77
CA THR A 19 4.18 2.87 3.01
C THR A 19 4.07 3.96 4.09
N PRO A 20 4.89 3.92 5.16
CA PRO A 20 4.92 5.00 6.14
C PRO A 20 5.13 6.36 5.47
N GLN A 21 4.32 7.35 5.87
CA GLN A 21 4.27 8.64 5.17
C GLN A 21 5.65 9.29 5.05
N SER A 22 6.41 9.36 6.14
CA SER A 22 7.73 9.99 6.17
C SER A 22 8.79 9.29 5.30
N PHE A 23 8.61 8.00 4.99
CA PHE A 23 9.48 7.28 4.05
C PHE A 23 9.05 7.55 2.61
N PHE A 24 7.73 7.54 2.35
CA PHE A 24 7.18 7.91 1.05
C PHE A 24 7.58 9.34 0.66
N ASP A 25 7.45 10.31 1.58
CA ASP A 25 7.71 11.73 1.30
C ASP A 25 9.13 11.96 0.79
N LYS A 26 10.13 11.29 1.37
CA LYS A 26 11.54 11.38 0.94
C LYS A 26 11.73 10.90 -0.50
N LEU A 27 11.06 9.80 -0.87
CA LEU A 27 11.12 9.26 -2.23
C LEU A 27 10.30 10.13 -3.19
N HIS A 28 9.17 10.65 -2.75
CA HIS A 28 8.32 11.50 -3.57
C HIS A 28 8.98 12.86 -3.86
N GLU A 29 9.80 13.38 -2.96
CA GLU A 29 10.63 14.57 -3.20
C GLU A 29 11.62 14.34 -4.35
N GLU A 30 12.18 13.13 -4.49
CA GLU A 30 13.15 12.79 -5.53
C GLU A 30 12.49 12.39 -6.86
N PHE A 31 11.45 11.56 -6.80
CA PHE A 31 10.86 10.90 -7.99
C PHE A 31 9.52 11.51 -8.42
N HIS A 32 8.90 12.35 -7.61
CA HIS A 32 7.65 13.05 -7.92
C HIS A 32 6.51 12.13 -8.44
N PHE A 33 6.26 11.03 -7.72
CA PHE A 33 5.24 10.03 -8.07
C PHE A 33 3.86 10.66 -8.35
N GLU A 34 3.16 10.19 -9.37
CA GLU A 34 1.86 10.76 -9.76
C GLU A 34 0.67 9.88 -9.40
N SER A 35 0.87 8.58 -9.34
CA SER A 35 -0.20 7.58 -9.18
C SER A 35 0.15 6.59 -8.08
N ASP A 36 -0.79 6.34 -7.18
CA ASP A 36 -0.71 5.27 -6.20
C ASP A 36 -1.59 4.08 -6.64
N VAL A 37 -0.94 3.01 -7.09
CA VAL A 37 -1.61 1.94 -7.84
C VAL A 37 -2.42 0.99 -6.96
N CYS A 38 -2.31 1.09 -5.64
CA CYS A 38 -3.03 0.25 -4.70
C CYS A 38 -3.26 0.98 -3.37
N ALA A 39 -4.35 1.73 -3.30
CA ALA A 39 -4.69 2.52 -2.11
C ALA A 39 -6.21 2.67 -1.94
N THR A 40 -6.63 3.12 -0.77
CA THR A 40 -7.97 3.65 -0.50
C THR A 40 -7.88 5.16 -0.29
N SER A 41 -9.03 5.84 -0.21
CA SER A 41 -9.09 7.27 0.12
C SER A 41 -8.34 7.64 1.40
N GLU A 42 -8.25 6.71 2.35
CA GLU A 42 -7.65 6.96 3.67
C GLU A 42 -6.13 6.82 3.68
N ASN A 43 -5.55 6.00 2.79
CA ASN A 43 -4.11 5.68 2.81
C ASN A 43 -3.35 6.08 1.53
N ALA A 44 -4.05 6.67 0.54
CA ALA A 44 -3.44 7.10 -0.71
C ALA A 44 -2.28 8.08 -0.49
N LYS A 45 -1.16 7.81 -1.15
CA LYS A 45 0.04 8.65 -1.11
C LYS A 45 0.11 9.67 -2.25
N CYS A 46 -0.70 9.45 -3.28
CA CYS A 46 -0.86 10.35 -4.43
C CYS A 46 -2.32 10.77 -4.57
N LYS A 47 -2.55 11.97 -5.15
CA LYS A 47 -3.92 12.45 -5.43
C LYS A 47 -4.67 11.52 -6.39
N LYS A 48 -3.96 10.98 -7.39
CA LYS A 48 -4.47 9.93 -8.26
C LYS A 48 -4.08 8.59 -7.64
N TYR A 49 -5.06 7.74 -7.42
CA TYR A 49 -4.84 6.38 -6.94
C TYR A 49 -5.86 5.43 -7.54
N TYR A 50 -5.58 4.14 -7.47
CA TYR A 50 -6.53 3.09 -7.86
C TYR A 50 -6.99 2.34 -6.61
N SER A 51 -8.31 2.34 -6.42
CA SER A 51 -8.98 1.63 -5.35
C SER A 51 -9.00 0.12 -5.58
N PRO A 52 -9.28 -0.69 -4.54
CA PRO A 52 -9.47 -2.13 -4.70
C PRO A 52 -10.57 -2.49 -5.73
N ALA A 53 -11.54 -1.59 -5.96
CA ALA A 53 -12.59 -1.78 -6.96
C ALA A 53 -12.08 -1.52 -8.40
N GLU A 54 -11.12 -0.60 -8.57
CA GLU A 54 -10.56 -0.25 -9.88
C GLU A 54 -9.48 -1.23 -10.34
N ASP A 55 -8.84 -1.97 -9.42
CA ASP A 55 -7.78 -2.94 -9.71
C ASP A 55 -6.62 -2.31 -10.50
N GLY A 56 -5.62 -1.81 -9.78
CA GLY A 56 -4.47 -1.14 -10.38
C GLY A 56 -3.72 -1.96 -11.43
N LEU A 57 -3.81 -3.30 -11.41
CA LEU A 57 -3.17 -4.17 -12.41
C LEU A 57 -3.88 -4.15 -13.77
N LYS A 58 -5.14 -3.69 -13.82
CA LYS A 58 -5.91 -3.52 -15.06
C LYS A 58 -5.81 -2.11 -15.64
N GLN A 59 -5.15 -1.19 -14.95
CA GLN A 59 -5.06 0.21 -15.35
C GLN A 59 -3.84 0.48 -16.23
N GLU A 60 -3.93 1.49 -17.08
CA GLU A 60 -2.77 1.97 -17.84
C GLU A 60 -1.90 2.87 -16.94
N TRP A 61 -0.63 2.52 -16.80
CA TRP A 61 0.32 3.26 -15.98
C TRP A 61 1.07 4.26 -16.84
N LYS A 62 0.59 5.50 -16.84
CA LYS A 62 1.25 6.62 -17.54
C LYS A 62 2.04 7.44 -16.53
N GLY A 63 3.31 7.68 -16.84
CA GLY A 63 4.13 8.70 -16.20
C GLY A 63 4.27 9.94 -17.09
N ARG A 64 4.76 11.02 -16.51
CA ARG A 64 5.25 12.20 -17.24
C ARG A 64 6.52 11.88 -18.03
N TYR A 65 6.56 12.34 -19.27
CA TYR A 65 7.71 12.32 -20.20
C TYR A 65 8.35 13.71 -20.28
#